data_AF-A0A359LX33-F1
#
_entry.id   AF-A0A359LX33-F1
#
_cell.length_a   1.000
_cell.length_b   1.000
_cell.length_c   1.000
_cell.angle_alpha   90.00
_cell.angle_beta   90.00
_cell.angle_gamma   90.00
#
_symmetry.space_group_name_H-M   'P 1'
#
loop_
_entity.id
_entity.type
_entity.pdbx_description
1 polymer ?
#
loop_
_entity_poly.entity_id
_entity_poly.type
_entity_poly.pdbx_seq_one_letter_code
_entity_poly.pdbx_strand_id
1 'polypeptide(L)' 'MKTAVIRQRVADFLQRYTPFDALTTEDLLAAAGSGRVAFHESGEYIHRGGAAPGPWLWMVQQ' A
#
# COMPACT_ATOMS: atom_id res chain seq x y z
N MET A 1 9.96 16.40 -6.77
CA MET A 1 10.21 15.30 -7.73
C MET A 1 10.19 13.90 -7.11
N LYS A 2 10.76 13.62 -5.92
CA LYS A 2 10.83 12.25 -5.36
C LYS A 2 9.46 11.63 -4.96
N THR A 3 8.52 12.42 -4.47
CA THR A 3 7.21 11.93 -3.96
C THR A 3 6.26 11.45 -5.05
N ALA A 4 6.31 12.09 -6.23
CA ALA A 4 5.49 11.70 -7.38
C ALA A 4 5.86 10.29 -7.88
N VAL A 5 7.14 9.94 -7.81
CA VAL A 5 7.65 8.63 -8.23
C VAL A 5 7.16 7.50 -7.31
N ILE A 6 7.06 7.74 -5.99
CA ILE A 6 6.58 6.73 -5.04
C ILE A 6 5.09 6.47 -5.24
N ARG A 7 4.27 7.52 -5.40
CA ARG A 7 2.84 7.38 -5.63
C ARG A 7 2.53 6.59 -6.90
N GLN A 8 3.24 6.88 -7.99
CA GLN A 8 3.09 6.13 -9.23
C GLN A 8 3.43 4.65 -9.04
N ARG A 9 4.58 4.34 -8.41
CA ARG A 9 4.98 2.95 -8.15
C ARG A 9 3.98 2.19 -7.28
N VAL A 10 3.39 2.84 -6.28
CA VAL A 10 2.35 2.24 -5.45
C VAL A 10 1.09 1.99 -6.27
N ALA A 11 0.63 2.95 -7.07
CA ALA A 11 -0.53 2.77 -7.94
C ALA A 11 -0.32 1.61 -8.94
N ASP A 12 0.85 1.57 -9.59
CA ASP A 12 1.22 0.48 -10.52
C ASP A 12 1.30 -0.87 -9.80
N PHE A 13 1.76 -0.89 -8.53
CA PHE A 13 1.75 -2.10 -7.72
C PHE A 13 0.32 -2.55 -7.37
N LEU A 14 -0.54 -1.64 -6.92
CA LEU A 14 -1.92 -1.94 -6.56
C LEU A 14 -2.70 -2.49 -7.74
N GLN A 15 -2.60 -1.89 -8.93
CA GLN A 15 -3.32 -2.31 -10.15
C GLN A 15 -3.09 -3.79 -10.51
N ARG A 16 -1.99 -4.41 -10.06
CA ARG A 16 -1.68 -5.81 -10.33
C ARG A 16 -2.49 -6.80 -9.49
N TYR A 17 -3.25 -6.34 -8.49
CA TYR A 17 -3.93 -7.20 -7.54
C TYR A 17 -5.38 -6.78 -7.32
N THR A 18 -6.27 -7.76 -7.27
CA THR A 18 -7.67 -7.58 -6.85
C THR A 18 -7.75 -7.10 -5.39
N PRO A 19 -8.65 -6.17 -5.02
CA PRO A 19 -9.69 -5.54 -5.84
C PRO A 19 -9.25 -4.25 -6.57
N PHE A 20 -7.97 -3.91 -6.51
CA PHE A 20 -7.46 -2.65 -7.05
C PHE A 20 -7.28 -2.66 -8.57
N ASP A 21 -7.19 -3.84 -9.17
CA ASP A 21 -7.19 -4.06 -10.62
C ASP A 21 -8.44 -3.56 -11.34
N ALA A 22 -9.56 -3.42 -10.62
CA ALA A 22 -10.82 -2.88 -11.14
C ALA A 22 -10.93 -1.35 -11.04
N LEU A 23 -10.00 -0.68 -10.34
CA LEU A 23 -10.04 0.77 -10.11
C LEU A 23 -9.35 1.53 -11.24
N THR A 24 -9.73 2.80 -11.41
CA THR A 24 -9.07 3.69 -12.37
C THR A 24 -7.70 4.11 -11.86
N THR A 25 -6.81 4.51 -12.78
CA THR A 25 -5.48 5.02 -12.39
C THR A 25 -5.57 6.25 -11.49
N GLU A 26 -6.57 7.11 -11.67
CA GLU A 26 -6.79 8.29 -10.82
C GLU A 26 -7.14 7.89 -9.39
N ASP A 27 -8.04 6.93 -9.21
CA ASP A 27 -8.42 6.40 -7.90
C ASP A 27 -7.22 5.74 -7.20
N LEU A 28 -6.40 4.99 -7.94
CA LEU A 28 -5.20 4.37 -7.40
C LEU A 28 -4.14 5.39 -6.99
N LEU A 29 -3.97 6.47 -7.76
CA LEU A 29 -3.07 7.56 -7.40
C LEU A 29 -3.56 8.33 -6.16
N ALA A 30 -4.88 8.52 -6.03
CA ALA A 30 -5.48 9.11 -4.84
C ALA A 30 -5.27 8.22 -3.60
N ALA A 31 -5.53 6.92 -3.73
CA ALA A 31 -5.28 5.94 -2.67
C ALA A 31 -3.80 5.93 -2.26
N ALA A 32 -2.88 5.84 -3.22
CA ALA A 32 -1.44 5.92 -3.01
C ALA A 32 -0.99 7.25 -2.37
N GLY A 33 -1.75 8.33 -2.57
CA GLY A 33 -1.50 9.63 -1.96
C GLY A 33 -1.89 9.72 -0.49
N SER A 34 -2.88 8.93 -0.05
CA SER A 34 -3.36 8.85 1.34
C SER A 34 -2.67 7.78 2.18
N GLY A 35 -2.09 6.77 1.51
CA GLY A 35 -1.44 5.65 2.16
C GLY A 35 -0.06 5.96 2.75
N ARG A 36 0.51 4.98 3.44
CA ARG A 36 1.89 5.02 3.93
C ARG A 36 2.65 3.83 3.36
N VAL A 37 3.90 4.07 2.96
CA VAL A 37 4.84 3.01 2.58
C VAL A 37 5.84 2.85 3.71
N ALA A 38 5.92 1.66 4.27
CA ALA A 38 6.89 1.29 5.30
C ALA A 38 7.74 0.13 4.80
N PHE A 39 9.04 0.20 5.07
CA PHE A 39 9.98 -0.89 4.80
C PHE A 39 10.27 -1.57 6.12
N HIS A 40 10.23 -2.89 6.11
CA HIS A 40 10.46 -3.73 7.28
C HIS A 40 11.60 -4.68 7.01
N GLU A 41 12.41 -4.93 8.04
CA GLU A 41 13.52 -5.89 7.94
C GLU A 41 13.05 -7.33 8.13
N SER A 42 13.85 -8.28 7.67
CA SER A 42 13.57 -9.70 7.87
C SER A 42 13.47 -10.04 9.35
N GLY A 43 12.39 -10.72 9.75
CA GLY A 43 12.14 -11.10 11.14
C GLY A 43 11.41 -10.04 11.97
N GLU A 44 11.07 -8.89 11.39
CA GLU A 44 10.25 -7.88 12.06
C GLU A 44 8.78 -8.29 12.13
N TYR A 45 8.16 -8.10 13.31
CA TYR A 45 6.74 -8.35 13.51
C TYR A 45 5.91 -7.10 13.20
N ILE A 46 5.16 -7.11 12.10
CA ILE A 46 4.31 -5.97 11.67
C ILE A 46 2.93 -5.91 12.34
N HIS A 47 2.42 -7.05 12.82
CA HIS A 47 1.14 -7.14 13.52
C HIS A 47 1.17 -8.28 14.54
N ARG A 48 0.42 -8.14 15.64
CA ARG A 48 0.31 -9.17 16.70
C ARG A 48 -1.13 -9.65 16.80
N GLY A 49 -1.32 -10.97 16.87
CA GLY A 49 -2.63 -11.57 17.10
C GLY A 49 -3.26 -11.05 18.39
N GLY A 50 -4.54 -10.68 18.34
CA GLY A 50 -5.28 -10.10 19.46
C GLY A 50 -5.14 -8.58 19.62
N ALA A 51 -4.34 -7.91 18.79
CA ALA A 51 -4.38 -6.46 18.69
C ALA A 51 -5.71 -6.00 18.07
N ALA A 52 -6.25 -4.87 18.55
CA ALA A 52 -7.43 -4.27 17.93
C ALA A 52 -7.14 -3.92 16.46
N PRO A 53 -8.06 -4.19 15.52
CA PRO A 53 -7.87 -3.81 14.14
C PRO A 53 -7.77 -2.29 14.02
N GLY A 54 -6.69 -1.81 13.41
CA GLY A 54 -6.55 -0.41 13.03
C GLY A 54 -7.38 -0.09 11.78
N PRO A 55 -7.54 1.20 11.45
CA PRO A 55 -8.30 1.64 10.27
C PRO A 55 -7.52 1.44 8.94
N TRP A 56 -6.55 0.53 8.92
CA TRP A 56 -5.59 0.38 7.82
C TRP A 56 -5.72 -0.98 7.15
N LEU A 57 -5.69 -0.97 5.82
CA LEU A 57 -5.49 -2.16 5.01
C LEU A 57 -4.00 -2.27 4.68
N TRP A 58 -3.45 -3.49 4.79
CA TRP A 58 -2.05 -3.76 4.48
C TRP A 58 -1.93 -4.47 3.14
N MET A 59 -1.06 -3.95 2.28
CA MET A 59 -0.61 -4.60 1.07
C MET A 59 0.88 -4.86 1.20
N VAL A 60 1.31 -6.12 1.03
CA VAL A 60 2.69 -6.54 1.26
C VAL A 60 3.35 -6.87 -0.08
N GLN A 61 4.56 -6.36 -0.28
CA GLN A 61 5.41 -6.65 -1.42
C GLN A 61 6.76 -7.18 -0.92
N GLN A 62 7.24 -8.28 -1.52
CA GLN A 62 8.61 -8.80 -1.35
C GLN A 62 9.56 -8.26 -2.43
#